data_AF-A0A1H3X7E3-F1
#
_entry.id   AF-A0A1H3X7E3-F1
#
_cell.length_a   1.000
_cell.length_b   1.000
_cell.length_c   1.000
_cell.angle_alpha   90.00
_cell.angle_beta   90.00
_cell.angle_gamma   90.00
#
_symmetry.space_group_name_H-M   'P 1'
#
loop_
_entity.id
_entity.type
_entity.pdbx_description
1 polymer ?
#
loop_
_entity_poly.entity_id
_entity_poly.type
_entity_poly.pdbx_seq_one_letter_code
_entity_poly.pdbx_strand_id
1 'polypeptide(L)'
;MISGKEIALSAMKKEHKRLSRLADKAKADVDENMNVGSELLAIHKEFSEILNSKEYGEHIVKKLESLRVRRDKAQKILNKDLSKLLDKQYEAETKRDSLGSEIQMMEFRHSLRQ
;
A
#
# COMPACT_ATOMS: atom_id res chain seq x y z
N MET A 1 -4.19 41.14 4.00
CA MET A 1 -4.67 40.45 2.79
C MET A 1 -3.75 39.29 2.53
N ILE A 2 -4.27 38.07 2.42
CA ILE A 2 -3.49 36.91 1.97
C ILE A 2 -3.20 37.14 0.48
N SER A 3 -1.94 37.12 0.09
CA SER A 3 -1.52 37.30 -1.31
C SER A 3 -1.96 36.10 -2.15
N GLY A 4 -2.21 36.30 -3.46
CA GLY A 4 -2.56 35.21 -4.37
C GLY A 4 -1.53 34.06 -4.38
N LYS A 5 -0.27 34.36 -4.05
CA LYS A 5 0.80 33.35 -3.89
C LYS A 5 0.62 32.46 -2.67
N GLU A 6 0.19 33.01 -1.54
CA GLU A 6 -0.08 32.24 -0.32
C GLU A 6 -1.31 31.33 -0.51
N ILE A 7 -2.31 31.79 -1.25
CA ILE A 7 -3.47 30.96 -1.63
C ILE A 7 -3.04 29.79 -2.52
N ALA A 8 -2.21 30.05 -3.54
CA ALA A 8 -1.68 29.01 -4.42
C ALA A 8 -0.83 27.98 -3.64
N LEU A 9 0.07 28.45 -2.79
CA LEU A 9 0.92 27.57 -1.96
C LEU A 9 0.09 26.70 -1.02
N SER A 10 -0.94 27.26 -0.40
CA SER A 10 -1.87 26.51 0.45
C SER A 10 -2.62 25.43 -0.33
N ALA A 11 -3.09 25.74 -1.54
CA ALA A 11 -3.74 24.76 -2.42
C ALA A 11 -2.79 23.64 -2.83
N MET A 12 -1.54 23.98 -3.21
CA MET A 12 -0.51 23.00 -3.56
C MET A 12 -0.19 22.08 -2.38
N LYS A 13 -0.05 22.60 -1.16
CA LYS A 13 0.17 21.78 0.05
C LYS A 13 -0.98 20.82 0.32
N LYS A 14 -2.23 21.26 0.11
CA LYS A 14 -3.41 20.40 0.25
C LYS A 14 -3.40 19.27 -0.77
N GLU A 15 -3.06 19.58 -2.01
CA GLU A 15 -2.95 18.58 -3.08
C GLU A 15 -1.78 17.63 -2.85
N HIS A 16 -0.63 18.12 -2.42
CA HIS A 16 0.52 17.30 -2.05
C HIS A 16 0.14 16.27 -0.98
N LYS A 17 -0.60 16.68 0.06
CA LYS A 17 -1.11 15.75 1.09
C LYS A 17 -2.02 14.67 0.50
N ARG A 18 -2.83 15.00 -0.49
CA ARG A 18 -3.68 14.02 -1.20
C ARG A 18 -2.81 13.03 -1.99
N LEU A 19 -1.81 13.53 -2.72
CA LEU A 19 -0.87 12.71 -3.48
C LEU A 19 -0.02 11.80 -2.59
N SER A 20 0.44 12.29 -1.42
CA SER A 20 1.16 11.46 -0.44
C SER A 20 0.32 10.24 -0.03
N ARG A 21 -0.95 10.45 0.30
CA ARG A 21 -1.85 9.33 0.67
C ARG A 21 -2.05 8.33 -0.47
N LEU A 22 -2.05 8.80 -1.72
CA LEU A 22 -2.14 7.90 -2.88
C LEU A 22 -0.86 7.10 -3.08
N ALA A 23 0.31 7.73 -2.92
CA ALA A 23 1.60 7.05 -2.98
C ALA A 23 1.72 6.00 -1.85
N ASP A 24 1.37 6.36 -0.62
CA ASP A 24 1.39 5.44 0.53
C ASP A 24 0.48 4.23 0.30
N LYS A 25 -0.72 4.46 -0.25
CA LYS A 25 -1.65 3.38 -0.59
C LYS A 25 -1.11 2.48 -1.71
N ALA A 26 -0.53 3.06 -2.76
CA ALA A 26 0.03 2.29 -3.87
C ALA A 26 1.23 1.45 -3.41
N LYS A 27 2.08 2.01 -2.55
CA LYS A 27 3.17 1.29 -1.89
C LYS A 27 2.64 0.14 -1.02
N ALA A 28 1.60 0.38 -0.21
CA ALA A 28 0.98 -0.67 0.58
C ALA A 28 0.41 -1.80 -0.28
N ASP A 29 -0.18 -1.49 -1.45
CA ASP A 29 -0.66 -2.51 -2.40
C ASP A 29 0.51 -3.38 -2.93
N VAL A 30 1.67 -2.78 -3.21
CA VAL A 30 2.90 -3.49 -3.64
C VAL A 30 3.47 -4.33 -2.50
N ASP A 31 3.62 -3.75 -1.32
CA ASP A 31 4.14 -4.42 -0.13
C ASP A 31 3.26 -5.63 0.24
N GLU A 32 1.93 -5.50 0.15
CA GLU A 32 1.00 -6.62 0.37
C GLU A 32 1.25 -7.76 -0.62
N ASN A 33 1.43 -7.44 -1.91
CA ASN A 33 1.69 -8.45 -2.95
C ASN A 33 3.06 -9.11 -2.77
N MET A 34 4.11 -8.36 -2.48
CA MET A 34 5.46 -8.90 -2.25
C MET A 34 5.54 -9.78 -1.01
N ASN A 35 4.79 -9.45 0.04
CA ASN A 35 4.81 -10.19 1.31
C ASN A 35 3.85 -11.39 1.35
N VAL A 36 2.95 -11.55 0.37
CA VAL A 36 1.92 -12.59 0.37
C VAL A 36 2.50 -14.02 0.38
N GLY A 37 3.72 -14.20 -0.14
CA GLY A 37 4.41 -15.49 -0.12
C GLY A 37 4.64 -16.03 1.29
N SER A 38 4.92 -15.15 2.25
CA SER A 38 5.10 -15.52 3.66
C SER A 38 3.80 -16.04 4.28
N GLU A 39 2.66 -15.43 3.94
CA GLU A 39 1.35 -15.88 4.39
C GLU A 39 0.98 -17.25 3.79
N LEU A 40 1.30 -17.48 2.50
CA LEU A 40 1.09 -18.78 1.87
C LEU A 40 1.93 -19.88 2.53
N LEU A 41 3.19 -19.59 2.88
CA LEU A 41 4.05 -20.51 3.63
C LEU A 41 3.47 -20.83 5.02
N ALA A 42 2.97 -19.82 5.74
CA ALA A 42 2.32 -20.02 7.04
C ALA A 42 1.08 -20.93 6.92
N ILE A 43 0.22 -20.67 5.92
CA ILE A 43 -0.95 -21.51 5.62
C ILE A 43 -0.53 -22.96 5.34
N HIS A 44 0.51 -23.18 4.53
CA HIS A 44 0.99 -24.52 4.23
C HIS A 44 1.52 -25.23 5.47
N LYS A 45 2.25 -24.52 6.34
CA LYS A 45 2.74 -25.07 7.60
C LYS A 45 1.60 -25.48 8.54
N GLU A 46 0.63 -24.59 8.76
CA GLU A 46 -0.54 -24.86 9.61
C GLU A 46 -1.38 -26.03 9.04
N PHE A 47 -1.51 -26.11 7.71
CA PHE A 47 -2.19 -27.24 7.07
C PHE A 47 -1.46 -28.56 7.30
N SER A 48 -0.12 -28.58 7.16
CA SER A 48 0.68 -29.77 7.48
C SER A 48 0.57 -30.18 8.95
N GLU A 49 0.52 -29.22 9.87
CA GLU A 49 0.32 -29.50 11.30
C GLU A 49 -1.03 -30.16 11.58
N ILE A 50 -2.11 -29.69 10.95
CA ILE A 50 -3.45 -30.31 11.07
C ILE A 50 -3.46 -31.73 10.52
N LEU A 51 -2.82 -31.99 9.38
CA LEU A 51 -2.74 -33.34 8.82
C LEU A 51 -1.93 -34.29 9.70
N ASN A 52 -0.85 -33.79 10.29
CA ASN A 52 0.04 -34.58 11.14
C ASN A 52 -0.52 -34.81 12.56
N SER A 53 -1.46 -33.99 13.04
CA SER A 53 -2.04 -34.15 14.37
C SER A 53 -2.92 -35.40 14.49
N LYS A 54 -3.41 -35.93 13.37
CA LYS A 54 -4.38 -37.04 13.32
C LYS A 54 -5.64 -36.78 14.17
N GLU A 55 -5.94 -35.51 14.44
CA GLU A 55 -7.16 -35.09 15.12
C GLU A 55 -8.32 -35.09 14.12
N TYR A 56 -9.53 -35.41 14.60
CA TYR A 56 -10.73 -35.43 13.78
C TYR A 56 -11.89 -34.75 14.50
N GLY A 57 -12.88 -34.31 13.73
CA GLY A 57 -14.12 -33.73 14.23
C GLY A 57 -14.36 -32.31 13.74
N GLU A 58 -15.48 -31.74 14.18
CA GLU A 58 -15.98 -30.45 13.70
C GLU A 58 -15.00 -29.29 13.91
N HIS A 59 -14.21 -29.34 14.98
CA HIS A 59 -13.20 -28.31 15.26
C HIS A 59 -12.07 -28.30 14.21
N ILE A 60 -11.68 -29.46 13.65
CA ILE A 60 -10.71 -29.55 12.56
C ILE A 60 -11.30 -29.00 11.26
N VAL A 61 -12.56 -29.32 10.97
CA VAL A 61 -13.28 -28.78 9.81
C VAL A 61 -13.32 -27.25 9.86
N LYS A 62 -13.61 -26.67 11.04
CA LYS A 62 -13.58 -25.21 11.25
C LYS A 62 -12.19 -24.61 11.01
N LYS A 63 -11.11 -25.26 11.47
CA LYS A 63 -9.73 -24.83 11.20
C LYS A 63 -9.41 -24.86 9.70
N LEU A 64 -9.78 -25.93 9.00
CA LEU A 64 -9.58 -26.08 7.56
C LEU A 64 -10.35 -25.03 6.76
N GLU A 65 -11.59 -24.71 7.14
CA GLU A 65 -12.36 -23.65 6.51
C GLU A 65 -11.72 -22.27 6.70
N SER A 66 -11.22 -21.98 7.91
CA SER A 66 -10.46 -20.75 8.19
C SER A 66 -9.20 -20.64 7.31
N LEU A 67 -8.44 -21.75 7.18
CA LEU A 67 -7.27 -21.82 6.31
C LEU A 67 -7.63 -21.60 4.85
N ARG A 68 -8.74 -22.18 4.37
CA ARG A 68 -9.24 -21.96 3.00
C ARG A 68 -9.52 -20.49 2.76
N VAL A 69 -10.23 -19.82 3.66
CA VAL A 69 -10.55 -18.39 3.55
C VAL A 69 -9.27 -17.54 3.48
N ARG A 70 -8.27 -17.83 4.33
CA ARG A 70 -6.96 -17.15 4.29
C ARG A 70 -6.25 -17.39 2.97
N ARG A 71 -6.21 -18.64 2.50
CA ARG A 71 -5.60 -19.02 1.23
C ARG A 71 -6.24 -18.31 0.05
N ASP A 72 -7.56 -18.23 0.01
CA ASP A 72 -8.27 -17.58 -1.08
C ASP A 72 -8.04 -16.07 -1.10
N LYS A 73 -7.90 -15.43 0.07
CA LYS A 73 -7.48 -14.01 0.16
C LYS A 73 -6.04 -13.82 -0.35
N ALA A 74 -5.11 -14.65 0.11
CA ALA A 74 -3.72 -14.62 -0.33
C ALA A 74 -3.59 -14.85 -1.84
N GLN A 75 -4.34 -15.81 -2.40
CA GLN A 75 -4.35 -16.08 -3.83
C GLN A 75 -4.88 -14.89 -4.64
N LYS A 76 -5.93 -14.21 -4.15
CA LYS A 76 -6.44 -12.99 -4.81
C LYS A 76 -5.40 -11.88 -4.86
N ILE A 77 -4.61 -11.73 -3.78
CA ILE A 77 -3.51 -10.76 -3.72
C ILE A 77 -2.41 -11.16 -4.71
N LEU A 78 -2.00 -12.43 -4.71
CA LEU A 78 -0.95 -12.95 -5.60
C LEU A 78 -1.33 -12.84 -7.09
N ASN A 79 -2.62 -12.96 -7.41
CA ASN A 79 -3.13 -12.81 -8.78
C ASN A 79 -3.13 -11.35 -9.27
N LYS A 80 -2.86 -10.36 -8.41
CA LYS A 80 -2.66 -8.99 -8.86
C LYS A 80 -1.38 -8.93 -9.69
N ASP A 81 -1.44 -8.20 -10.80
CA ASP A 81 -0.30 -7.96 -11.69
C ASP A 81 0.73 -7.06 -11.01
N LEU A 82 1.84 -7.63 -10.56
CA LEU A 82 2.89 -6.92 -9.83
C LEU A 82 3.49 -5.78 -10.64
N SER A 83 3.68 -5.96 -11.96
CA SER A 83 4.20 -4.89 -12.82
C SER A 83 3.28 -3.69 -12.82
N LYS A 84 1.96 -3.90 -12.93
CA LYS A 84 0.99 -2.79 -12.85
C LYS A 84 0.94 -2.13 -11.47
N LEU A 85 1.16 -2.88 -10.40
CA LEU A 85 1.23 -2.32 -9.05
C LEU A 85 2.48 -1.42 -8.89
N LEU A 86 3.62 -1.88 -9.40
CA LEU A 86 4.87 -1.11 -9.40
C LEU A 86 4.76 0.16 -10.26
N ASP A 87 4.19 0.07 -11.47
CA ASP A 87 3.94 1.23 -12.33
C ASP A 87 3.07 2.28 -11.62
N LYS A 88 1.99 1.83 -10.97
CA LYS A 88 1.08 2.70 -10.21
C LYS A 88 1.78 3.35 -9.01
N GLN A 89 2.62 2.61 -8.29
CA GLN A 89 3.43 3.16 -7.19
C GLN A 89 4.37 4.24 -7.72
N TYR A 90 5.13 3.92 -8.77
CA TYR A 90 6.09 4.84 -9.39
C TYR A 90 5.43 6.13 -9.87
N GLU A 91 4.29 6.04 -10.56
CA GLU A 91 3.55 7.22 -10.99
C GLU A 91 3.08 8.09 -9.82
N ALA A 92 2.58 7.47 -8.76
CA ALA A 92 2.06 8.19 -7.60
C ALA A 92 3.18 8.90 -6.84
N GLU A 93 4.32 8.24 -6.65
CA GLU A 93 5.52 8.82 -6.04
C GLU A 93 6.08 9.96 -6.89
N THR A 94 6.19 9.77 -8.21
CA THR A 94 6.68 10.80 -9.14
C THR A 94 5.80 12.05 -9.11
N LYS A 95 4.46 11.90 -9.11
CA LYS A 95 3.52 13.03 -9.02
C LYS A 95 3.64 13.76 -7.68
N ARG A 96 3.75 13.03 -6.57
CA ARG A 96 3.97 13.59 -5.22
C ARG A 96 5.27 14.40 -5.19
N ASP A 97 6.37 13.81 -5.63
CA ASP A 97 7.71 14.39 -5.52
C ASP A 97 7.91 15.58 -6.44
N SER A 98 7.29 15.56 -7.62
CA SER A 98 7.26 16.70 -8.55
C SER A 98 6.57 17.91 -7.88
N LEU A 99 5.37 17.71 -7.32
CA LEU A 99 4.66 18.79 -6.63
C LEU A 99 5.37 19.24 -5.35
N GLY A 100 5.99 18.31 -4.62
CA GLY A 100 6.80 18.62 -3.44
C GLY A 100 7.99 19.53 -3.79
N SER A 101 8.66 19.24 -4.91
CA SER A 101 9.77 20.05 -5.42
C SER A 101 9.31 21.45 -5.84
N GLU A 102 8.15 21.57 -6.49
CA GLU A 102 7.57 22.88 -6.85
C GLU A 102 7.20 23.71 -5.61
N ILE A 103 6.61 23.08 -4.58
CA ILE A 103 6.30 23.74 -3.30
C ILE A 103 7.58 24.29 -2.66
N GLN A 104 8.62 23.46 -2.53
CA GLN A 104 9.90 23.87 -1.95
C GLN A 104 10.51 25.06 -2.70
N MET A 105 10.47 25.04 -4.03
CA MET A 105 10.96 26.13 -4.87
C MET A 105 10.17 27.43 -4.63
N MET A 106 8.84 27.35 -4.51
CA MET A 106 8.01 28.51 -4.22
C MET A 106 8.27 29.08 -2.82
N GLU A 107 8.43 28.22 -1.82
CA GLU A 107 8.75 28.61 -0.44
C GLU A 107 10.11 29.30 -0.36
N PHE A 108 11.13 28.73 -1.01
CA PHE A 108 12.45 29.35 -1.09
C PHE A 108 12.42 30.72 -1.77
N ARG A 109 11.69 30.86 -2.89
CA ARG A 109 11.51 32.15 -3.55
C ARG A 109 10.76 33.16 -2.71
N HIS A 110 9.90 32.70 -1.80
CA HIS A 110 9.19 33.55 -0.87
C HIS A 110 10.11 34.02 0.25
N SER A 111 10.93 33.13 0.82
CA SER A 111 11.89 33.49 1.88
C SER A 111 12.97 34.48 1.43
N LEU A 112 13.32 34.49 0.14
CA LEU A 112 14.26 35.48 -0.43
C LEU A 112 13.67 36.90 -0.60
N ARG A 113 12.35 37.06 -0.46
CA ARG A 113 11.64 38.35 -0.65
C ARG A 113 11.13 38.94 0.67
N GLN A 114 11.37 38.24 1.78
CA GLN A 114 11.17 38.71 3.14
C GLN A 114 12.48 39.32 3.66
#